data_AF-A0A024TTQ9-F1
#
_entry.id   AF-A0A024TTQ9-F1
#
_cell.length_a   1.000
_cell.length_b   1.000
_cell.length_c   1.000
_cell.angle_alpha   90.00
_cell.angle_beta   90.00
_cell.angle_gamma   90.00
#
_symmetry.space_group_name_H-M   'P 1'
#
loop_
_entity.id
_entity.type
_entity.pdbx_description
1 polymer ?
#
loop_
_entity_poly.entity_id
_entity_poly.type
_entity_poly.pdbx_seq_one_letter_code
_entity_poly.pdbx_strand_id
1 'polypeptide(L)'
;MLTAKKKLEIVKEYLRDGTSVNFLAKKHEVQGNQIHRWIAAHGKLKEVVARSLSLATIHRGKDVARPDVEDQVLEYYEHLRDNDIAISTKMLILKARKHSTQHFMARNKGSYLVGLPIPPPTLA
;
A
#
# COMPACT_ATOMS: atom_id res chain seq x y z
N MET A 1 12.15 11.68 -20.40
CA MET A 1 11.07 12.68 -20.17
C MET A 1 11.07 13.06 -18.69
N LEU A 2 11.20 14.35 -18.35
CA LEU A 2 11.26 14.79 -16.94
C LEU A 2 9.87 14.85 -16.28
N THR A 3 9.80 14.37 -15.03
CA THR A 3 8.58 14.39 -14.19
C THR A 3 8.25 15.81 -13.72
N ALA A 4 6.97 16.06 -13.40
CA ALA A 4 6.53 17.37 -12.88
C ALA A 4 7.25 17.75 -11.57
N LYS A 5 7.54 16.75 -10.70
CA LYS A 5 8.33 16.94 -9.48
C LYS A 5 9.73 17.44 -9.80
N LYS A 6 10.43 16.80 -10.75
CA LYS A 6 11.80 17.20 -11.10
C LYS A 6 11.86 18.56 -11.75
N LYS A 7 10.88 18.91 -12.59
CA LYS A 7 10.73 20.27 -13.16
C LYS A 7 10.54 21.31 -12.06
N LEU A 8 9.70 21.02 -11.06
CA LEU A 8 9.48 21.91 -9.92
C LEU A 8 10.74 22.10 -9.07
N GLU A 9 11.56 21.06 -8.87
CA GLU A 9 12.85 21.17 -8.19
C GLU A 9 13.81 22.12 -8.92
N ILE A 10 13.93 22.00 -10.24
CA ILE A 10 14.79 22.87 -11.06
C ILE A 10 14.33 24.33 -10.97
N VAL A 11 13.02 24.58 -11.01
CA VAL A 11 12.47 25.93 -10.84
C VAL A 11 12.75 26.48 -9.44
N LYS A 12 12.67 25.65 -8.39
CA LYS A 12 13.01 26.07 -7.03
C LYS A 12 14.50 26.41 -6.88
N GLU A 13 15.38 25.64 -7.52
CA GLU A 13 16.83 25.92 -7.56
C GLU A 13 17.11 27.28 -8.22
N TYR A 14 16.48 27.55 -9.36
CA TYR A 14 16.56 28.85 -10.02
C TYR A 14 16.12 30.01 -9.11
N LEU A 15 14.97 29.87 -8.43
CA LEU A 15 14.39 30.91 -7.60
C LEU A 15 15.16 31.15 -6.29
N ARG A 16 15.84 30.14 -5.74
CA ARG A 16 16.57 30.23 -4.48
C ARG A 16 17.96 30.81 -4.66
N ASP A 17 18.69 30.30 -5.65
CA ASP A 17 20.13 30.52 -5.79
C ASP A 17 20.45 31.59 -6.85
N GLY A 18 19.42 32.14 -7.52
CA GLY A 18 19.58 33.12 -8.61
C GLY A 18 20.41 32.57 -9.78
N THR A 19 20.50 31.24 -9.89
CA THR A 19 21.44 30.58 -10.79
C THR A 19 21.06 30.79 -12.25
N SER A 20 22.04 30.97 -13.14
CA SER A 20 21.75 31.18 -14.56
C SER A 20 21.01 29.99 -15.18
N VAL A 21 20.05 30.28 -16.07
CA VAL A 21 19.30 29.25 -16.81
C VAL A 21 20.24 28.36 -17.62
N ASN A 22 21.32 28.94 -18.17
CA ASN A 22 22.32 28.19 -18.94
C ASN A 22 23.06 27.15 -18.10
N PHE A 23 23.36 27.48 -16.84
CA PHE A 23 23.97 26.53 -15.92
C PHE A 23 22.99 25.38 -15.59
N LEU A 24 21.74 25.70 -15.26
CA LEU A 24 20.71 24.70 -14.96
C LEU A 24 20.41 23.80 -16.18
N ALA A 25 20.41 24.39 -17.38
CA ALA A 25 20.23 23.67 -18.64
C ALA A 25 21.32 22.61 -18.82
N LYS A 26 22.59 22.97 -18.61
CA LYS A 26 23.71 22.04 -18.68
C LYS A 26 23.65 20.99 -17.56
N LYS A 27 23.40 21.41 -16.32
CA LYS A 27 23.35 20.54 -15.15
C LYS A 27 22.27 19.46 -15.24
N HIS A 28 21.12 19.80 -15.82
CA HIS A 28 19.99 18.88 -15.92
C HIS A 28 19.78 18.31 -17.32
N GLU A 29 20.70 18.58 -18.26
CA GLU A 29 20.63 18.14 -19.66
C GLU A 29 19.31 18.52 -20.34
N VAL A 30 18.86 19.75 -20.10
CA VAL A 30 17.60 20.29 -20.64
C VAL A 30 17.85 21.55 -21.44
N GLN A 31 16.93 21.87 -22.35
CA GLN A 31 17.04 23.11 -23.10
C GLN A 31 16.65 24.31 -22.21
N GLY A 32 17.40 25.41 -22.30
CA GLY A 32 17.10 26.63 -21.53
C GLY A 32 15.67 27.15 -21.73
N ASN A 33 15.14 27.03 -22.95
CA ASN A 33 13.77 27.42 -23.27
C ASN A 33 12.72 26.59 -22.50
N GLN A 34 13.03 25.32 -22.18
CA GLN A 34 12.16 24.49 -21.35
C GLN A 34 12.13 25.01 -19.90
N ILE A 35 13.27 25.42 -19.37
CA ILE A 35 13.37 26.00 -18.03
C ILE A 35 12.57 27.30 -17.94
N HIS A 36 12.70 28.20 -18.91
CA HIS A 36 11.89 29.43 -18.96
C HIS A 36 10.38 29.13 -18.96
N ARG A 37 9.94 28.14 -19.74
CA ARG A 37 8.53 27.70 -19.74
C ARG A 37 8.10 27.14 -18.38
N TRP A 38 8.97 26.43 -17.66
CA TRP A 38 8.65 25.91 -16.33
C TRP A 38 8.62 26.99 -15.27
N ILE A 39 9.50 27.99 -15.36
CA ILE A 39 9.48 29.17 -14.48
C ILE A 39 8.16 29.93 -14.65
N ALA A 40 7.75 30.19 -15.91
CA ALA A 40 6.47 30.83 -16.20
C ALA A 40 5.27 29.99 -15.72
N ALA A 41 5.37 28.66 -15.78
CA ALA A 41 4.32 27.73 -15.35
C ALA A 41 4.47 27.26 -13.88
N HIS A 42 5.26 27.96 -13.05
CA HIS A 42 5.60 27.51 -11.70
C HIS A 42 4.38 27.21 -10.82
N GLY A 43 3.35 28.06 -10.85
CA GLY A 43 2.10 27.83 -10.10
C GLY A 43 1.40 26.54 -10.50
N LYS A 44 1.23 26.31 -11.81
CA LYS A 44 0.62 25.08 -12.36
C LYS A 44 1.46 23.84 -12.03
N LEU A 45 2.79 23.95 -12.03
CA LEU A 45 3.69 22.87 -11.62
C LEU A 45 3.49 22.48 -10.15
N LYS A 46 3.31 23.46 -9.24
CA LYS A 46 3.00 23.18 -7.83
C LYS A 46 1.68 22.42 -7.69
N GLU A 47 0.63 22.84 -8.39
CA GLU A 47 -0.69 22.17 -8.36
C GLU A 47 -0.62 20.74 -8.88
N VAL A 48 0.07 20.51 -10.00
CA VAL A 48 0.26 19.16 -10.56
C VAL A 48 1.01 18.26 -9.58
N VAL A 49 2.07 18.77 -8.95
CA VAL A 49 2.82 18.01 -7.94
C VAL A 49 1.96 17.72 -6.71
N ALA A 50 1.20 18.70 -6.21
CA ALA A 50 0.29 18.52 -5.07
C ALA A 50 -0.78 17.47 -5.36
N ARG A 51 -1.42 17.50 -6.55
CA ARG A 51 -2.37 16.47 -6.98
C ARG A 51 -1.72 15.11 -7.10
N SER A 52 -0.52 15.02 -7.67
CA SER A 52 0.19 13.73 -7.79
C SER A 52 0.53 13.12 -6.43
N LEU A 53 0.92 13.96 -5.46
CA LEU A 53 1.19 13.53 -4.09
C LEU A 53 -0.11 13.06 -3.44
N SER A 54 -1.19 13.85 -3.56
CA SER A 54 -2.52 13.49 -3.07
C SER A 54 -3.01 12.16 -3.65
N LEU A 55 -2.89 11.93 -4.96
CA LEU A 55 -3.22 10.65 -5.59
C LEU A 55 -2.36 9.49 -5.06
N ALA A 56 -1.07 9.72 -4.85
CA ALA A 56 -0.17 8.73 -4.26
C ALA A 56 -0.50 8.43 -2.78
N THR A 57 -1.07 9.40 -2.06
CA THR A 57 -1.49 9.23 -0.65
C THR A 57 -2.89 8.60 -0.54
N ILE A 58 -3.76 8.87 -1.51
CA ILE A 58 -5.15 8.38 -1.56
C ILE A 58 -5.22 6.92 -2.01
N HIS A 59 -4.26 6.43 -2.81
CA HIS A 59 -4.14 5.01 -3.13
C HIS A 59 -3.46 4.20 -2.01
N ARG A 60 -3.87 4.40 -0.75
CA ARG A 60 -3.86 3.31 0.21
C ARG A 60 -4.91 2.32 -0.35
N GLY A 61 -4.46 1.19 -0.90
CA GLY A 61 -5.36 0.21 -1.55
C GLY A 61 -6.53 -0.19 -0.65
N LYS A 62 -7.49 -0.96 -1.18
CA LYS A 62 -8.62 -1.42 -0.38
C LYS A 62 -8.10 -2.09 0.91
N ASP A 63 -8.64 -1.67 2.06
CA ASP A 63 -8.31 -2.28 3.33
C ASP A 63 -8.54 -3.79 3.26
N VAL A 64 -7.58 -4.54 3.78
CA VAL A 64 -7.63 -6.00 3.77
C VAL A 64 -8.72 -6.43 4.73
N ALA A 65 -9.70 -7.20 4.24
CA ALA A 65 -10.86 -7.59 5.03
C ALA A 65 -10.52 -8.49 6.24
N ARG A 66 -9.36 -9.16 6.19
CA ARG A 66 -8.88 -10.12 7.20
C ARG A 66 -7.36 -10.03 7.38
N PRO A 67 -6.87 -8.98 8.06
CA PRO A 67 -5.43 -8.78 8.26
C PRO A 67 -4.80 -9.95 9.04
N ASP A 68 -5.55 -10.57 9.96
CA ASP A 68 -5.14 -11.77 10.71
C ASP A 68 -4.73 -12.94 9.81
N VAL A 69 -5.44 -13.14 8.70
CA VAL A 69 -5.14 -14.22 7.75
C VAL A 69 -3.96 -13.84 6.87
N GLU A 70 -3.86 -12.57 6.48
CA GLU A 70 -2.74 -12.08 5.67
C GLU A 70 -1.41 -12.20 6.42
N ASP A 71 -1.36 -11.78 7.69
CA ASP A 71 -0.18 -11.89 8.55
C ASP A 71 0.31 -13.35 8.66
N GLN A 72 -0.62 -14.30 8.84
CA GLN A 72 -0.29 -15.72 8.95
C GLN A 72 0.15 -16.36 7.63
N VAL A 73 -0.34 -15.85 6.50
CA VAL A 73 0.10 -16.30 5.17
C VAL A 73 1.48 -15.70 4.86
N LEU A 74 1.72 -14.46 5.29
CA LEU A 74 3.01 -13.79 5.17
C LEU A 74 4.09 -14.49 5.99
N GLU A 75 3.84 -14.80 7.26
CA GLU A 75 4.76 -15.57 8.11
C GLU A 75 5.10 -16.94 7.49
N TYR A 76 4.10 -17.60 6.92
CA TYR A 76 4.31 -18.88 6.22
C TYR A 76 5.14 -18.72 4.95
N TYR A 77 4.93 -17.65 4.19
CA TYR A 77 5.73 -17.33 3.01
C TYR A 77 7.20 -17.08 3.37
N GLU A 78 7.45 -16.27 4.40
CA GLU A 78 8.79 -15.95 4.89
C GLU A 78 9.53 -17.21 5.33
N HIS A 79 8.86 -18.07 6.12
CA HIS A 79 9.43 -19.36 6.52
C HIS A 79 9.83 -20.23 5.32
N LEU A 80 8.97 -20.35 4.29
CA LEU A 80 9.32 -21.14 3.10
C LEU A 80 10.49 -20.53 2.34
N ARG A 81 10.55 -19.20 2.24
CA ARG A 81 11.62 -18.48 1.56
C ARG A 81 12.96 -18.64 2.26
N ASP A 82 12.98 -18.54 3.59
CA ASP A 82 14.20 -18.67 4.40
C ASP A 82 14.76 -20.10 4.36
N ASN A 83 13.93 -21.10 4.06
CA ASN A 83 14.31 -22.49 3.91
C ASN A 83 14.53 -22.91 2.44
N ASP A 84 14.58 -21.95 1.51
CA ASP A 84 14.76 -22.16 0.06
C ASP A 84 13.76 -23.17 -0.56
N ILE A 85 12.54 -23.20 -0.01
CA ILE A 85 11.47 -24.09 -0.48
C ILE A 85 10.74 -23.40 -1.62
N ALA A 86 10.58 -24.09 -2.75
CA ALA A 86 9.81 -23.58 -3.88
C ALA A 86 8.36 -23.28 -3.48
N ILE A 87 7.95 -22.01 -3.64
CA ILE A 87 6.64 -21.52 -3.22
C ILE A 87 5.69 -21.50 -4.41
N SER A 88 4.59 -22.25 -4.33
CA SER A 88 3.49 -22.15 -5.27
C SER A 88 2.33 -21.34 -4.71
N THR A 89 1.65 -20.59 -5.58
CA THR A 89 0.41 -19.86 -5.24
C THR A 89 -0.64 -20.76 -4.59
N LYS A 90 -0.73 -22.03 -5.01
CA LYS A 90 -1.67 -23.01 -4.46
C LYS A 90 -1.41 -23.28 -2.97
N MET A 91 -0.15 -23.31 -2.53
CA MET A 91 0.21 -23.52 -1.12
C MET A 91 -0.27 -22.36 -0.25
N LEU A 92 -0.07 -21.12 -0.71
CA LEU A 92 -0.52 -19.92 0.01
C LEU A 92 -2.05 -19.87 0.09
N ILE A 93 -2.75 -20.21 -0.98
CA ILE A 93 -4.23 -20.30 -0.99
C ILE A 93 -4.72 -21.35 0.01
N LEU A 94 -4.09 -22.54 0.06
CA LEU A 94 -4.47 -23.59 1.01
C LEU A 94 -4.22 -23.17 2.46
N LYS A 95 -3.10 -22.49 2.73
CA LYS A 95 -2.81 -21.91 4.05
C LYS A 95 -3.86 -20.88 4.47
N ALA A 96 -4.19 -19.94 3.58
CA ALA A 96 -5.21 -18.91 3.82
C ALA A 96 -6.60 -19.51 4.10
N ARG A 97 -6.99 -20.55 3.35
CA ARG A 97 -8.26 -21.27 3.55
C ARG A 97 -8.28 -22.00 4.89
N LYS A 98 -7.21 -22.70 5.26
CA LYS A 98 -7.12 -23.43 6.53
C LYS A 98 -7.34 -22.51 7.73
N HIS A 99 -6.69 -21.35 7.72
CA HIS A 99 -6.81 -20.34 8.78
C HIS A 99 -8.17 -19.64 8.78
N SER A 100 -8.75 -19.45 7.59
CA SER A 100 -10.12 -18.94 7.46
C SER A 100 -11.16 -19.86 8.11
N THR A 101 -11.01 -21.17 7.94
CA THR A 101 -11.90 -22.20 8.51
C THR A 101 -11.72 -22.36 10.01
N GLN A 102 -10.48 -22.32 10.51
CA GLN A 102 -10.19 -22.42 11.95
C GLN A 102 -10.76 -21.23 12.74
N HIS A 103 -10.70 -20.02 12.19
CA HIS A 103 -11.31 -18.83 12.78
C HIS A 103 -12.85 -18.94 12.84
N PHE A 104 -13.49 -19.50 11.81
CA PHE A 104 -14.94 -19.75 11.80
C PHE A 104 -15.35 -20.77 12.87
N MET A 105 -14.59 -21.86 13.03
CA MET A 105 -14.87 -22.86 14.06
C MET A 105 -14.58 -22.37 15.48
N ALA A 106 -13.56 -21.53 15.69
CA ALA A 106 -13.27 -20.94 16.99
C ALA A 106 -14.38 -20.00 17.48
N ARG A 107 -15.00 -19.22 16.58
CA ARG A 107 -16.18 -18.39 16.89
C ARG A 107 -17.43 -19.20 17.28
N ASN A 108 -17.59 -20.41 16.73
CA ASN A 108 -18.77 -21.26 16.97
C ASN A 108 -18.62 -22.24 18.15
N LYS A 109 -17.47 -22.31 18.82
CA LYS A 109 -17.29 -23.15 20.02
C LYS A 109 -17.99 -22.61 21.28
N GLY A 110 -18.54 -21.40 21.24
CA GLY A 110 -19.38 -20.85 22.32
C GLY A 110 -20.82 -21.38 22.36
N SER A 111 -21.25 -22.17 21.36
CA SER A 111 -22.66 -22.52 21.16
C SER A 111 -23.04 -23.94 21.56
N TYR A 112 -22.10 -24.76 22.04
CA TYR A 112 -22.33 -26.18 22.37
C TYR A 112 -22.25 -26.49 23.88
N LEU A 113 -22.52 -25.52 24.76
CA LEU A 113 -22.63 -25.73 26.21
C LEU A 113 -24.00 -25.25 26.76
N VAL A 114 -25.09 -25.80 26.22
CA VAL A 114 -26.40 -25.80 26.90
C VAL A 114 -27.08 -27.16 26.70
N GLY A 115 -26.44 -28.20 27.20
CA GLY A 115 -27.13 -29.43 27.60
C GLY A 115 -27.59 -29.26 29.04
N LEU A 116 -28.65 -28.48 29.26
CA LEU A 116 -29.33 -28.47 30.57
C LEU A 116 -30.05 -29.82 30.75
N PRO A 117 -29.94 -30.47 31.92
CA PRO A 117 -30.66 -31.71 32.19
C PRO A 117 -32.16 -31.43 32.19
N ILE A 118 -32.91 -32.22 31.42
CA ILE A 118 -34.38 -32.18 31.39
C ILE A 118 -34.87 -32.60 32.79
N PRO A 119 -35.67 -31.78 33.51
CA PRO A 119 -36.23 -32.19 34.79
C PRO A 119 -37.28 -33.29 34.58
N PRO A 120 -37.40 -34.27 35.51
CA PRO A 120 -38.33 -35.37 35.35
C PRO A 120 -39.79 -34.88 35.40
N PRO A 121 -40.70 -35.55 34.68
CA PRO A 121 -42.11 -35.15 34.66
C PRO A 121 -42.74 -35.35 36.03
N THR A 122 -43.37 -34.29 36.54
CA THR A 122 -44.19 -34.34 37.75
C THR A 122 -45.46 -35.13 37.45
N LEU A 123 -45.59 -36.31 38.08
CA LEU A 123 -46.85 -37.06 38.11
C LEU A 123 -47.84 -36.31 39.01
N ALA A 124 -48.95 -35.88 38.43
CA ALA A 124 -50.17 -35.49 39.14
C ALA A 124 -51.17 -36.64 39.11
#